data_AF-A0A2G6E6F5-F1
#
_entry.id   AF-A0A2G6E6F5-F1
#
_cell.length_a   1.000
_cell.length_b   1.000
_cell.length_c   1.000
_cell.angle_alpha   90.00
_cell.angle_beta   90.00
_cell.angle_gamma   90.00
#
_symmetry.space_group_name_H-M   'P 1'
#
loop_
_entity.id
_entity.type
_entity.pdbx_description
1 polymer ?
#
loop_
_entity_poly.entity_id
_entity_poly.type
_entity_poly.pdbx_seq_one_letter_code
_entity_poly.pdbx_strand_id
1 'polypeptide(L)'
;MSNRFREKISRQSAREQNSELYRKEIPDAIVFFCPASSQNSRQNFNKKLTKNLTLWKYFSLFENQVFLKCCNDAGSLMPVSDIIHYCRKNEAVLCLRSCFSRYADVLKEGIYMKKVVGICLILLVLGSLPLAAEEKVLTLYGSAEPRSIEVLAEGFEKATGVKVDWIRMSSGETLARLRAEKDNPQADVWWGGTLDPHSIAALEGLTENYCPSIYDELDPRFRDPLGDCQVIGVYVGILGFSANEALLKEMGIPTPTGWEDLLNPKLKGLIGVANPNTSGTALTTLATQVFRTGEAEGKKVDEDAGLEYMKALHANIANYTKSGVAPGILAGRGELAVAIVFLHDVIYQIEEGYPVTAIAPQDGTGYEIGGLNLVKGAPHPEIAKQFMDWVVSAEAQETQAAIGAYQLPTNMTAKVPESAIPIDSVATVDYDFNWVAENGVRVTDRWTREVFTLPR
;
A
#
# COMPACT_ATOMS: atom_id res chain seq x y z
N MET A 1 -70.97 37.98 29.08
CA MET A 1 -70.15 36.78 29.30
C MET A 1 -69.91 36.13 27.93
N SER A 2 -68.65 36.10 27.50
CA SER A 2 -68.25 36.14 26.10
C SER A 2 -68.14 34.78 25.41
N ASN A 3 -68.18 34.81 24.07
CA ASN A 3 -68.00 33.69 23.13
C ASN A 3 -66.81 32.75 23.41
N ARG A 4 -65.86 33.12 24.28
CA ARG A 4 -64.73 32.27 24.70
C ARG A 4 -65.12 31.05 25.55
N PHE A 5 -66.27 31.07 26.23
CA PHE A 5 -66.65 29.93 27.08
C PHE A 5 -67.33 28.79 26.27
N ARG A 6 -68.10 29.14 25.22
CA ARG A 6 -68.67 28.14 24.29
C ARG A 6 -67.62 27.46 23.42
N GLU A 7 -66.58 28.20 23.02
CA GLU A 7 -65.45 27.66 22.24
C GLU A 7 -64.55 26.72 23.05
N LYS A 8 -64.42 26.94 24.36
CA LYS A 8 -63.65 26.06 25.25
C LYS A 8 -64.33 24.70 25.45
N ILE A 9 -65.65 24.68 25.59
CA ILE A 9 -66.41 23.43 25.81
C ILE A 9 -66.47 22.60 24.51
N SER A 10 -66.63 23.23 23.33
CA SER A 10 -66.63 22.48 22.05
C SER A 10 -65.26 21.91 21.67
N ARG A 11 -64.16 22.59 22.05
CA ARG A 11 -62.79 22.09 21.84
C ARG A 11 -62.39 21.00 22.84
N GLN A 12 -63.00 20.97 24.03
CA GLN A 12 -62.74 19.94 25.04
C GLN A 12 -63.50 18.65 24.70
N SER A 13 -64.76 18.73 24.25
CA SER A 13 -65.51 17.55 23.81
C SER A 13 -64.95 16.94 22.50
N ALA A 14 -64.46 17.76 21.57
CA ALA A 14 -63.78 17.29 20.35
C ALA A 14 -62.39 16.67 20.61
N ARG A 15 -61.75 17.01 21.74
CA ARG A 15 -60.47 16.39 22.17
C ARG A 15 -60.69 15.02 22.80
N GLU A 16 -61.76 14.86 23.59
CA GLU A 16 -62.10 13.59 24.22
C GLU A 16 -62.60 12.56 23.19
N GLN A 17 -63.49 12.98 22.26
CA GLN A 17 -63.97 12.10 21.17
C GLN A 17 -62.87 11.65 20.21
N ASN A 18 -61.89 12.51 19.89
CA ASN A 18 -60.75 12.09 19.06
C ASN A 18 -59.80 11.15 19.83
N SER A 19 -59.62 11.33 21.13
CA SER A 19 -58.74 10.46 21.93
C SER A 19 -59.25 9.02 22.05
N GLU A 20 -60.58 8.82 22.07
CA GLU A 20 -61.19 7.48 22.06
C GLU A 20 -61.16 6.83 20.68
N LEU A 21 -61.26 7.60 19.59
CA LEU A 21 -61.11 7.08 18.23
C LEU A 21 -59.69 6.56 17.96
N TYR A 22 -58.65 7.28 18.43
CA TYR A 22 -57.25 6.91 18.18
C TYR A 22 -56.73 5.76 19.06
N ARG A 23 -57.27 5.54 20.27
CA ARG A 23 -56.92 4.36 21.09
C ARG A 23 -57.41 3.03 20.50
N LYS A 24 -58.41 3.07 19.59
CA LYS A 24 -58.92 1.87 18.93
C LYS A 24 -58.08 1.40 17.74
N GLU A 25 -57.29 2.29 17.12
CA GLU A 25 -56.53 1.94 15.91
C GLU A 25 -55.07 1.53 16.18
N ILE A 26 -54.43 2.00 17.26
CA ILE A 26 -53.04 1.62 17.62
C ILE A 26 -52.90 1.55 19.16
N PRO A 27 -52.94 0.35 19.78
CA PRO A 27 -52.97 0.22 21.24
C PRO A 27 -51.73 0.72 22.00
N ASP A 28 -50.57 0.83 21.34
CA ASP A 28 -49.27 1.11 21.98
C ASP A 28 -48.65 2.47 21.61
N ALA A 29 -49.41 3.40 21.02
CA ALA A 29 -48.87 4.70 20.61
C ALA A 29 -48.78 5.71 21.79
N ILE A 30 -47.56 6.13 22.15
CA ILE A 30 -47.32 7.20 23.13
C ILE A 30 -47.41 8.57 22.42
N VAL A 31 -48.43 9.37 22.73
CA VAL A 31 -48.68 10.69 22.11
C VAL A 31 -48.26 11.82 23.05
N PHE A 32 -47.35 12.70 22.61
CA PHE A 32 -46.90 13.88 23.38
C PHE A 32 -47.38 15.21 22.77
N PHE A 33 -47.69 16.19 23.64
CA PHE A 33 -48.01 17.58 23.28
C PHE A 33 -46.96 18.55 23.86
N CYS A 34 -46.48 19.52 23.07
CA CYS A 34 -45.48 20.52 23.47
C CYS A 34 -46.07 21.95 23.38
N PRO A 35 -45.89 22.83 24.39
CA PRO A 35 -46.24 24.26 24.30
C PRO A 35 -45.04 25.13 23.88
N ALA A 36 -45.32 26.24 23.20
CA ALA A 36 -44.32 27.11 22.58
C ALA A 36 -43.73 28.19 23.53
N SER A 37 -42.40 28.40 23.36
CA SER A 37 -41.62 29.66 23.43
C SER A 37 -41.08 30.21 24.77
N SER A 38 -39.79 30.57 24.79
CA SER A 38 -39.31 31.98 24.76
C SER A 38 -37.79 32.07 24.46
N GLN A 39 -37.36 33.19 23.85
CA GLN A 39 -36.08 33.37 23.11
C GLN A 39 -34.80 33.63 23.94
N ASN A 40 -34.84 33.67 25.27
CA ASN A 40 -33.73 34.23 26.08
C ASN A 40 -32.66 33.25 26.61
N SER A 41 -32.63 31.98 26.16
CA SER A 41 -31.72 30.96 26.71
C SER A 41 -30.57 30.52 25.78
N ARG A 42 -30.36 31.22 24.65
CA ARG A 42 -29.42 30.80 23.59
C ARG A 42 -27.94 31.14 23.80
N GLN A 43 -27.55 32.03 24.72
CA GLN A 43 -26.16 32.53 24.75
C GLN A 43 -25.18 31.83 25.71
N ASN A 44 -25.60 31.01 26.67
CA ASN A 44 -24.69 30.44 27.68
C ASN A 44 -24.28 28.97 27.49
N PHE A 45 -24.57 28.34 26.33
CA PHE A 45 -24.39 26.88 26.16
C PHE A 45 -23.27 26.46 25.18
N ASN A 46 -22.65 27.39 24.46
CA ASN A 46 -21.72 27.10 23.36
C ASN A 46 -20.26 26.73 23.77
N LYS A 47 -19.99 26.41 25.04
CA LYS A 47 -18.62 26.12 25.51
C LYS A 47 -18.33 24.68 25.95
N LYS A 48 -19.24 23.71 25.79
CA LYS A 48 -19.07 22.38 26.42
C LYS A 48 -19.39 21.12 25.62
N LEU A 49 -19.58 21.16 24.29
CA LEU A 49 -20.16 20.00 23.57
C LEU A 49 -19.51 19.61 22.23
N THR A 50 -18.22 19.83 22.06
CA THR A 50 -17.43 19.33 20.89
C THR A 50 -16.59 18.09 21.20
N LYS A 51 -17.04 17.20 22.10
CA LYS A 51 -16.44 15.86 22.27
C LYS A 51 -17.53 14.84 22.60
N ASN A 52 -17.99 14.11 21.59
CA ASN A 52 -18.48 12.70 21.64
C ASN A 52 -19.34 12.38 20.40
N LEU A 53 -18.70 11.88 19.35
CA LEU A 53 -19.32 11.38 18.11
C LEU A 53 -19.89 9.95 18.25
N THR A 54 -19.79 9.34 19.43
CA THR A 54 -20.11 7.92 19.67
C THR A 54 -21.60 7.62 19.85
N LEU A 55 -22.45 8.63 20.02
CA LEU A 55 -23.92 8.47 20.16
C LEU A 55 -24.65 8.29 18.81
N TRP A 56 -23.98 8.51 17.68
CA TRP A 56 -24.62 8.50 16.36
C TRP A 56 -24.81 7.11 15.75
N LYS A 57 -24.03 6.10 16.15
CA LYS A 57 -24.16 4.71 15.65
C LYS A 57 -25.30 3.91 16.31
N TYR A 58 -25.80 4.34 17.47
CA TYR A 58 -26.86 3.59 18.18
C TYR A 58 -28.27 3.83 17.63
N PHE A 59 -28.49 4.92 16.88
CA PHE A 59 -29.83 5.28 16.38
C PHE A 59 -30.23 4.59 15.07
N SER A 60 -29.32 3.93 14.36
CA SER A 60 -29.64 3.23 13.10
C SER A 60 -30.27 1.84 13.29
N LEU A 61 -30.54 1.41 14.53
CA LEU A 61 -31.09 0.08 14.84
C LEU A 61 -32.60 0.06 15.11
N PHE A 62 -33.30 1.21 15.06
CA PHE A 62 -34.74 1.31 15.39
C PHE A 62 -35.56 2.03 14.32
N GLU A 63 -35.29 1.78 13.03
CA GLU A 63 -35.86 2.57 11.93
C GLU A 63 -37.39 2.50 11.76
N ASN A 64 -38.15 1.62 12.42
CA ASN A 64 -39.56 1.39 12.06
C ASN A 64 -40.62 1.38 13.18
N GLN A 65 -40.36 1.83 14.42
CA GLN A 65 -41.39 1.77 15.49
C GLN A 65 -41.60 3.02 16.36
N VAL A 66 -41.14 4.20 15.94
CA VAL A 66 -41.38 5.44 16.72
C VAL A 66 -41.87 6.56 15.82
N PHE A 67 -43.05 7.13 16.10
CA PHE A 67 -43.56 8.34 15.43
C PHE A 67 -43.58 9.50 16.43
N LEU A 68 -42.98 10.64 16.08
CA LEU A 68 -42.96 11.85 16.90
C LEU A 68 -43.67 13.00 16.16
N LYS A 69 -44.60 13.67 16.82
CA LYS A 69 -45.29 14.84 16.26
C LYS A 69 -44.51 16.12 16.61
N CYS A 70 -43.78 16.68 15.65
CA CYS A 70 -43.24 18.04 15.76
C CYS A 70 -44.29 19.05 15.27
N CYS A 71 -44.66 20.01 16.13
CA CYS A 71 -45.50 21.13 15.71
C CYS A 71 -44.63 22.15 14.95
N ASN A 72 -44.69 22.13 13.62
CA ASN A 72 -44.73 23.35 12.84
C ASN A 72 -46.18 23.61 12.43
N ASP A 73 -46.52 24.84 12.02
CA ASP A 73 -47.89 25.34 11.80
C ASP A 73 -48.75 24.60 10.75
N ALA A 74 -48.26 23.49 10.19
CA ALA A 74 -49.03 22.53 9.39
C ALA A 74 -48.95 21.15 10.07
N GLY A 75 -50.03 20.74 10.75
CA GLY A 75 -50.06 19.56 11.63
C GLY A 75 -50.05 18.18 10.94
N SER A 76 -49.02 17.86 10.14
CA SER A 76 -48.81 16.53 9.53
C SER A 76 -47.84 15.64 10.34
N LEU A 77 -48.06 14.31 10.30
CA LEU A 77 -47.15 13.28 10.83
C LEU A 77 -45.94 13.12 9.88
N MET A 78 -44.73 12.95 10.43
CA MET A 78 -43.51 12.72 9.67
C MET A 78 -42.73 11.49 10.18
N PRO A 79 -42.06 10.72 9.29
CA PRO A 79 -41.08 9.70 9.66
C PRO A 79 -39.85 10.26 10.39
N VAL A 80 -39.21 9.44 11.23
CA VAL A 80 -38.03 9.84 12.03
C VAL A 80 -36.83 10.22 11.16
N SER A 81 -36.67 9.59 10.00
CA SER A 81 -35.65 9.94 9.00
C SER A 81 -35.76 11.39 8.53
N ASP A 82 -36.98 11.90 8.33
CA ASP A 82 -37.22 13.26 7.85
C ASP A 82 -37.04 14.31 8.96
N ILE A 83 -37.31 13.93 10.21
CA ILE A 83 -37.00 14.76 11.40
C ILE A 83 -35.49 14.90 11.58
N ILE A 84 -34.72 13.82 11.35
CA ILE A 84 -33.26 13.83 11.42
C ILE A 84 -32.66 14.74 10.33
N HIS A 85 -33.23 14.71 9.12
CA HIS A 85 -32.80 15.57 8.03
C HIS A 85 -33.12 17.05 8.31
N TYR A 86 -34.31 17.35 8.84
CA TYR A 86 -34.73 18.71 9.21
C TYR A 86 -33.89 19.31 10.35
N CYS A 87 -33.54 18.50 11.36
CA CYS A 87 -32.71 18.92 12.49
C CYS A 87 -31.24 19.14 12.13
N ARG A 88 -30.69 18.33 11.19
CA ARG A 88 -29.34 18.55 10.62
C ARG A 88 -29.23 19.88 9.87
N LYS A 89 -30.30 20.30 9.18
CA LYS A 89 -30.30 21.50 8.33
C LYS A 89 -30.44 22.83 9.09
N ASN A 90 -30.90 22.79 10.35
CA ASN A 90 -31.29 23.99 11.11
C ASN A 90 -30.60 24.15 12.50
N GLU A 91 -29.52 23.41 12.77
CA GLU A 91 -28.73 23.47 14.03
C GLU A 91 -29.58 23.47 15.33
N ALA A 92 -30.61 22.62 15.39
CA ALA A 92 -31.58 22.63 16.49
C ALA A 92 -31.20 21.70 17.66
N VAL A 93 -30.12 22.02 18.39
CA VAL A 93 -29.71 21.29 19.63
C VAL A 93 -30.76 21.38 20.76
N LEU A 94 -31.73 22.30 20.66
CA LEU A 94 -32.79 22.49 21.67
C LEU A 94 -33.86 21.40 21.68
N CYS A 95 -33.94 20.53 20.67
CA CYS A 95 -34.96 19.47 20.64
C CYS A 95 -34.66 18.33 21.64
N LEU A 96 -33.39 18.03 21.88
CA LEU A 96 -32.96 16.92 22.75
C LEU A 96 -33.12 17.22 24.24
N ARG A 97 -33.03 18.49 24.66
CA ARG A 97 -33.07 18.88 26.08
C ARG A 97 -34.46 18.71 26.71
N SER A 98 -35.51 18.97 25.93
CA SER A 98 -36.92 18.86 26.35
C SER A 98 -37.37 17.40 26.49
N CYS A 99 -36.78 16.49 25.71
CA CYS A 99 -36.99 15.05 25.86
C CYS A 99 -36.31 14.50 27.11
N PHE A 100 -35.11 14.96 27.45
CA PHE A 100 -34.36 14.47 28.61
C PHE A 100 -34.91 14.98 29.95
N SER A 101 -35.41 16.23 30.03
CA SER A 101 -35.90 16.77 31.31
C SER A 101 -37.19 16.11 31.80
N ARG A 102 -38.03 15.57 30.89
CA ARG A 102 -39.24 14.81 31.24
C ARG A 102 -38.98 13.34 31.55
N TYR A 103 -37.83 12.80 31.18
CA TYR A 103 -37.42 11.44 31.56
C TYR A 103 -37.11 11.35 33.07
N ALA A 104 -36.70 12.46 33.69
CA ALA A 104 -36.41 12.53 35.12
C ALA A 104 -37.67 12.55 36.01
N ASP A 105 -38.81 13.07 35.52
CA ASP A 105 -40.05 13.13 36.30
C ASP A 105 -40.78 11.78 36.38
N VAL A 106 -40.52 10.87 35.43
CA VAL A 106 -41.09 9.50 35.41
C VAL A 106 -40.38 8.55 36.39
N LEU A 107 -39.24 8.94 36.96
CA LEU A 107 -38.45 8.11 37.88
C LEU A 107 -38.94 8.10 39.34
N LYS A 108 -40.10 8.72 39.63
CA LYS A 108 -40.63 8.82 41.01
C LYS A 108 -41.55 7.68 41.47
N GLU A 109 -41.80 6.65 40.66
CA GLU A 109 -42.52 5.45 41.12
C GLU A 109 -41.57 4.25 41.22
N GLY A 110 -41.42 3.75 42.45
CA GLY A 110 -40.37 2.82 42.91
C GLY A 110 -40.32 1.42 42.29
N ILE A 111 -40.99 1.20 41.16
CA ILE A 111 -41.01 -0.08 40.44
C ILE A 111 -40.00 -0.08 39.27
N TYR A 112 -39.62 1.09 38.73
CA TYR A 112 -38.67 1.18 37.60
C TYR A 112 -37.19 1.25 38.01
N MET A 113 -36.87 1.54 39.28
CA MET A 113 -35.49 1.66 39.76
C MET A 113 -34.70 0.34 39.64
N LYS A 114 -35.34 -0.81 39.86
CA LYS A 114 -34.69 -2.13 39.72
C LYS A 114 -34.35 -2.46 38.26
N LYS A 115 -35.21 -2.04 37.31
CA LYS A 115 -34.97 -2.24 35.87
C LYS A 115 -33.90 -1.29 35.34
N VAL A 116 -33.88 -0.04 35.79
CA VAL A 116 -32.84 0.95 35.42
C VAL A 116 -31.47 0.57 36.01
N VAL A 117 -31.42 0.13 37.27
CA VAL A 117 -30.16 -0.37 37.87
C VAL A 117 -29.69 -1.65 37.18
N GLY A 118 -30.60 -2.55 36.80
CA GLY A 118 -30.27 -3.74 36.00
C GLY A 118 -29.72 -3.40 34.61
N ILE A 119 -30.32 -2.44 33.92
CA ILE A 119 -29.86 -1.99 32.59
C ILE A 119 -28.51 -1.25 32.70
N CYS A 120 -28.30 -0.42 33.72
CA CYS A 120 -27.01 0.23 33.96
C CYS A 120 -25.91 -0.79 34.33
N LEU A 121 -26.22 -1.84 35.08
CA LEU A 121 -25.28 -2.94 35.38
C LEU A 121 -24.96 -3.75 34.13
N ILE A 122 -25.94 -4.01 33.25
CA ILE A 122 -25.72 -4.68 31.97
C ILE A 122 -24.88 -3.81 31.02
N LEU A 123 -25.09 -2.48 31.00
CA LEU A 123 -24.28 -1.54 30.22
C LEU A 123 -22.85 -1.37 30.79
N LEU A 124 -22.67 -1.49 32.11
CA LEU A 124 -21.36 -1.52 32.76
C LEU A 124 -20.58 -2.82 32.46
N VAL A 125 -21.27 -3.96 32.37
CA VAL A 125 -20.68 -5.26 31.98
C VAL A 125 -20.39 -5.33 30.47
N LEU A 126 -21.20 -4.67 29.62
CA LEU A 126 -20.93 -4.54 28.18
C LEU A 126 -19.82 -3.52 27.86
N GLY A 127 -19.57 -2.55 28.74
CA GLY A 127 -18.45 -1.61 28.64
C GLY A 127 -17.09 -2.19 29.04
N SER A 128 -17.07 -3.40 29.62
CA SER A 128 -15.86 -4.12 30.03
C SER A 128 -15.48 -5.27 29.09
N LEU A 129 -16.12 -5.39 27.92
CA LEU A 129 -15.52 -6.19 26.85
C LEU A 129 -14.17 -5.54 26.53
N PRO A 130 -13.05 -6.30 26.57
CA PRO A 130 -11.80 -5.77 26.06
C PRO A 130 -12.11 -5.28 24.65
N LEU A 131 -11.88 -3.97 24.42
CA LEU A 131 -11.84 -3.43 23.08
C LEU A 131 -10.93 -4.40 22.32
N ALA A 132 -11.50 -5.15 21.37
CA ALA A 132 -10.74 -6.13 20.60
C ALA A 132 -9.49 -5.37 20.16
N ALA A 133 -8.34 -5.76 20.69
CA ALA A 133 -7.10 -5.08 20.38
C ALA A 133 -7.02 -5.09 18.87
N GLU A 134 -6.98 -3.90 18.27
CA GLU A 134 -6.81 -3.75 16.83
C GLU A 134 -5.64 -4.65 16.44
N GLU A 135 -5.93 -5.64 15.59
CA GLU A 135 -4.94 -6.62 15.21
C GLU A 135 -3.78 -5.86 14.57
N LYS A 136 -2.59 -5.97 15.17
CA LYS A 136 -1.41 -5.26 14.68
C LYS A 136 -0.96 -5.93 13.40
N VAL A 137 -1.36 -5.37 12.26
CA VAL A 137 -0.99 -5.86 10.93
C VAL A 137 -0.07 -4.84 10.26
N LEU A 138 1.02 -5.33 9.68
CA LEU A 138 1.85 -4.60 8.72
C LEU A 138 1.45 -5.04 7.31
N THR A 139 1.10 -4.10 6.45
CA THR A 139 0.90 -4.38 5.02
C THR A 139 2.17 -4.08 4.23
N LEU A 140 2.81 -5.12 3.72
CA LEU A 140 4.08 -5.07 2.98
C LEU A 140 3.86 -5.25 1.47
N TYR A 141 4.25 -4.27 0.67
CA TYR A 141 4.46 -4.49 -0.76
C TYR A 141 5.87 -5.00 -0.98
N GLY A 142 5.97 -6.25 -1.45
CA GLY A 142 7.25 -6.90 -1.72
C GLY A 142 7.55 -6.96 -3.21
N SER A 143 8.76 -6.59 -3.63
CA SER A 143 9.15 -6.71 -5.05
C SER A 143 10.34 -7.64 -5.34
N ALA A 144 10.77 -8.41 -4.36
CA ALA A 144 11.68 -9.55 -4.53
C ALA A 144 10.90 -10.87 -4.80
N GLU A 145 11.59 -12.00 -4.73
CA GLU A 145 11.00 -13.33 -4.84
C GLU A 145 10.05 -13.60 -3.66
N PRO A 146 8.91 -14.29 -3.86
CA PRO A 146 7.98 -14.61 -2.77
C PRO A 146 8.63 -15.23 -1.53
N ARG A 147 9.58 -16.16 -1.72
CA ARG A 147 10.33 -16.80 -0.62
C ARG A 147 11.12 -15.82 0.24
N SER A 148 11.65 -14.75 -0.36
CA SER A 148 12.41 -13.70 0.33
C SER A 148 11.48 -12.81 1.16
N ILE A 149 10.29 -12.53 0.64
CA ILE A 149 9.26 -11.77 1.35
C ILE A 149 8.67 -12.61 2.50
N GLU A 150 8.39 -13.89 2.25
CA GLU A 150 7.84 -14.82 3.22
C GLU A 150 8.76 -15.04 4.42
N VAL A 151 10.07 -15.29 4.20
CA VAL A 151 11.02 -15.46 5.31
C VAL A 151 11.16 -14.21 6.18
N LEU A 152 11.07 -13.01 5.57
CA LEU A 152 11.11 -11.75 6.32
C LEU A 152 9.81 -11.49 7.07
N ALA A 153 8.67 -11.78 6.46
CA ALA A 153 7.38 -11.71 7.12
C ALA A 153 7.38 -12.60 8.36
N GLU A 154 7.68 -13.90 8.21
CA GLU A 154 7.76 -14.85 9.32
C GLU A 154 8.76 -14.44 10.40
N GLY A 155 9.94 -13.96 9.99
CA GLY A 155 10.98 -13.47 10.89
C GLY A 155 10.49 -12.29 11.73
N PHE A 156 9.84 -11.30 11.10
CA PHE A 156 9.31 -10.14 11.79
C PHE A 156 8.12 -10.49 12.70
N GLU A 157 7.22 -11.38 12.25
CA GLU A 157 6.12 -11.88 13.08
C GLU A 157 6.65 -12.57 14.33
N LYS A 158 7.70 -13.40 14.19
CA LYS A 158 8.32 -14.09 15.30
C LYS A 158 9.02 -13.13 16.26
N ALA A 159 9.68 -12.09 15.74
CA ALA A 159 10.41 -11.11 16.54
C ALA A 159 9.48 -10.18 17.34
N THR A 160 8.32 -9.83 16.78
CA THR A 160 7.50 -8.72 17.31
C THR A 160 6.07 -9.12 17.71
N GLY A 161 5.57 -10.26 17.22
CA GLY A 161 4.17 -10.67 17.33
C GLY A 161 3.20 -9.87 16.44
N VAL A 162 3.70 -8.98 15.59
CA VAL A 162 2.89 -8.24 14.58
C VAL A 162 2.65 -9.15 13.39
N LYS A 163 1.44 -9.18 12.85
CA LYS A 163 1.12 -9.93 11.63
C LYS A 163 1.59 -9.19 10.38
N VAL A 164 2.08 -9.90 9.37
CA VAL A 164 2.54 -9.30 8.12
C VAL A 164 1.71 -9.82 6.96
N ASP A 165 0.84 -8.94 6.44
CA ASP A 165 0.14 -9.17 5.18
C ASP A 165 1.02 -8.65 4.05
N TRP A 166 1.36 -9.50 3.09
CA TRP A 166 2.22 -9.09 1.99
C TRP A 166 1.62 -9.40 0.62
N ILE A 167 1.96 -8.55 -0.35
CA ILE A 167 1.59 -8.73 -1.75
C ILE A 167 2.85 -8.57 -2.59
N ARG A 168 3.12 -9.58 -3.42
CA ARG A 168 4.25 -9.56 -4.34
C ARG A 168 3.88 -8.95 -5.69
N MET A 169 4.62 -7.94 -6.12
CA MET A 169 4.51 -7.27 -7.44
C MET A 169 5.91 -6.92 -7.95
N SER A 170 6.11 -6.76 -9.26
CA SER A 170 7.40 -6.22 -9.74
C SER A 170 7.53 -4.73 -9.40
N SER A 171 8.76 -4.21 -9.23
CA SER A 171 8.98 -2.85 -8.71
C SER A 171 8.30 -1.75 -9.54
N GLY A 172 8.23 -1.88 -10.87
CA GLY A 172 7.48 -0.96 -11.73
C GLY A 172 5.96 -1.04 -11.52
N GLU A 173 5.42 -2.23 -11.25
CA GLU A 173 4.01 -2.40 -10.88
C GLU A 173 3.70 -1.83 -9.51
N THR A 174 4.60 -2.02 -8.53
CA THR A 174 4.46 -1.47 -7.19
C THR A 174 4.41 0.05 -7.25
N LEU A 175 5.30 0.69 -8.02
CA LEU A 175 5.25 2.13 -8.30
C LEU A 175 3.90 2.55 -8.92
N ALA A 176 3.42 1.84 -9.95
CA ALA A 176 2.14 2.13 -10.57
C ALA A 176 0.97 2.01 -9.58
N ARG A 177 1.02 1.04 -8.66
CA ARG A 177 0.02 0.84 -7.63
C ARG A 177 0.05 1.96 -6.57
N LEU A 178 1.23 2.34 -6.09
CA LEU A 178 1.38 3.47 -5.16
C LEU A 178 0.84 4.77 -5.76
N ARG A 179 1.07 5.03 -7.06
CA ARG A 179 0.45 6.17 -7.78
C ARG A 179 -1.08 6.11 -7.75
N ALA A 180 -1.65 4.92 -7.95
CA ALA A 180 -3.10 4.71 -7.99
C ALA A 180 -3.74 4.82 -6.60
N GLU A 181 -3.02 4.43 -5.54
CA GLU A 181 -3.50 4.39 -4.16
C GLU A 181 -3.10 5.63 -3.35
N LYS A 182 -2.41 6.61 -3.94
CA LYS A 182 -1.86 7.78 -3.22
C LYS A 182 -2.86 8.56 -2.35
N ASP A 183 -4.13 8.59 -2.75
CA ASP A 183 -5.19 9.31 -2.03
C ASP A 183 -5.81 8.47 -0.90
N ASN A 184 -5.55 7.15 -0.89
CA ASN A 184 -5.97 6.20 0.14
C ASN A 184 -4.97 5.01 0.21
N PRO A 185 -3.77 5.22 0.77
CA PRO A 185 -2.70 4.22 0.77
C PRO A 185 -3.15 2.90 1.42
N GLN A 186 -2.83 1.78 0.78
CA GLN A 186 -3.17 0.45 1.29
C GLN A 186 -1.97 -0.30 1.89
N ALA A 187 -0.74 0.20 1.68
CA ALA A 187 0.48 -0.40 2.19
C ALA A 187 1.14 0.48 3.25
N ASP A 188 1.90 -0.17 4.14
CA ASP A 188 2.70 0.48 5.17
C ASP A 188 4.14 0.69 4.70
N VAL A 189 4.72 -0.34 4.08
CA VAL A 189 6.11 -0.37 3.61
C VAL A 189 6.21 -1.00 2.24
N TRP A 190 7.24 -0.63 1.50
CA TRP A 190 7.67 -1.30 0.28
C TRP A 190 9.11 -1.79 0.46
N TRP A 191 9.32 -3.11 0.35
CA TRP A 191 10.64 -3.75 0.45
C TRP A 191 10.99 -4.57 -0.80
N GLY A 192 12.25 -4.51 -1.20
CA GLY A 192 12.84 -5.30 -2.28
C GLY A 192 12.43 -4.85 -3.67
N GLY A 193 13.07 -5.45 -4.67
CA GLY A 193 13.13 -4.95 -6.04
C GLY A 193 14.14 -3.81 -6.23
N THR A 194 14.43 -3.49 -7.48
CA THR A 194 15.40 -2.43 -7.87
C THR A 194 15.10 -1.08 -7.24
N LEU A 195 16.12 -0.32 -6.85
CA LEU A 195 16.00 1.02 -6.29
C LEU A 195 15.32 2.03 -7.24
N ASP A 196 15.48 1.91 -8.56
CA ASP A 196 15.06 2.97 -9.48
C ASP A 196 13.56 3.35 -9.35
N PRO A 197 12.60 2.40 -9.33
CA PRO A 197 11.19 2.73 -9.10
C PRO A 197 10.89 3.24 -7.68
N HIS A 198 11.65 2.83 -6.66
CA HIS A 198 11.55 3.38 -5.30
C HIS A 198 11.95 4.85 -5.28
N SER A 199 13.03 5.19 -5.97
CA SER A 199 13.53 6.56 -6.11
C SER A 199 12.55 7.45 -6.85
N ILE A 200 11.95 6.96 -7.93
CA ILE A 200 10.86 7.66 -8.64
C ILE A 200 9.68 7.90 -7.69
N ALA A 201 9.28 6.90 -6.89
CA ALA A 201 8.18 7.05 -5.93
C ALA A 201 8.48 8.13 -4.86
N ALA A 202 9.73 8.20 -4.39
CA ALA A 202 10.18 9.23 -3.45
C ALA A 202 10.12 10.64 -4.05
N LEU A 203 10.62 10.83 -5.28
CA LEU A 203 10.56 12.12 -5.97
C LEU A 203 9.13 12.57 -6.29
N GLU A 204 8.21 11.62 -6.51
CA GLU A 204 6.78 11.90 -6.69
C GLU A 204 6.03 12.15 -5.38
N GLY A 205 6.71 12.01 -4.23
CA GLY A 205 6.13 12.21 -2.92
C GLY A 205 5.09 11.15 -2.54
N LEU A 206 5.27 9.91 -3.02
CA LEU A 206 4.46 8.74 -2.66
C LEU A 206 4.98 8.02 -1.40
N THR A 207 6.19 8.35 -0.97
CA THR A 207 6.86 7.78 0.20
C THR A 207 7.26 8.89 1.18
N GLU A 208 7.61 8.48 2.40
CA GLU A 208 8.14 9.36 3.45
C GLU A 208 9.57 8.97 3.81
N ASN A 209 10.41 9.95 4.11
CA ASN A 209 11.79 9.69 4.51
C ASN A 209 11.81 9.09 5.92
N TYR A 210 12.58 8.02 6.10
CA TYR A 210 12.83 7.43 7.41
C TYR A 210 14.22 6.81 7.44
N CYS A 211 15.08 7.30 8.32
CA CYS A 211 16.39 6.70 8.57
C CYS A 211 16.24 5.58 9.61
N PRO A 212 16.63 4.33 9.29
CA PRO A 212 16.69 3.27 10.28
C PRO A 212 17.65 3.61 11.42
N SER A 213 17.36 3.10 12.62
CA SER A 213 18.17 3.30 13.82
C SER A 213 19.63 2.85 13.69
N ILE A 214 19.89 1.85 12.84
CA ILE A 214 21.23 1.31 12.54
C ILE A 214 21.76 1.75 11.17
N TYR A 215 21.35 2.93 10.67
CA TYR A 215 21.75 3.48 9.37
C TYR A 215 23.28 3.49 9.12
N ASP A 216 24.08 3.70 10.18
CA ASP A 216 25.55 3.70 10.11
C ASP A 216 26.20 2.31 10.04
N GLU A 217 25.42 1.24 10.21
CA GLU A 217 25.87 -0.15 10.01
C GLU A 217 25.70 -0.61 8.56
N LEU A 218 25.01 0.16 7.73
CA LEU A 218 24.82 -0.13 6.30
C LEU A 218 25.99 0.42 5.48
N ASP A 219 26.39 -0.31 4.43
CA ASP A 219 27.47 0.09 3.52
C ASP A 219 27.16 1.47 2.89
N PRO A 220 27.98 2.51 3.13
CA PRO A 220 27.72 3.86 2.65
C PRO A 220 27.67 3.97 1.13
N ARG A 221 28.20 2.99 0.38
CA ARG A 221 28.08 2.95 -1.09
C ARG A 221 26.65 2.70 -1.56
N PHE A 222 25.84 2.00 -0.76
CA PHE A 222 24.54 1.47 -1.20
C PHE A 222 23.37 1.87 -0.29
N ARG A 223 23.63 2.29 0.95
CA ARG A 223 22.60 2.48 1.97
C ARG A 223 21.56 3.56 1.66
N ASP A 224 21.95 4.61 0.94
CA ASP A 224 21.10 5.78 0.69
C ASP A 224 21.54 6.55 -0.56
N PRO A 225 21.29 6.00 -1.77
CA PRO A 225 21.82 6.58 -3.01
C PRO A 225 21.23 7.95 -3.36
N LEU A 226 20.01 8.26 -2.87
CA LEU A 226 19.34 9.55 -3.04
C LEU A 226 19.68 10.56 -1.93
N GLY A 227 20.13 10.07 -0.77
CA GLY A 227 20.34 10.89 0.40
C GLY A 227 19.06 11.16 1.19
N ASP A 228 19.25 11.77 2.36
CA ASP A 228 18.18 12.17 3.28
C ASP A 228 17.21 11.02 3.67
N CYS A 229 17.65 9.77 3.56
CA CYS A 229 16.87 8.57 3.82
C CYS A 229 15.56 8.52 3.01
N GLN A 230 15.59 9.02 1.78
CA GLN A 230 14.45 8.94 0.85
C GLN A 230 14.17 7.49 0.45
N VAL A 231 15.22 6.70 0.23
CA VAL A 231 15.16 5.27 -0.09
C VAL A 231 16.34 4.59 0.60
N ILE A 232 16.07 3.55 1.38
CA ILE A 232 17.13 2.77 2.03
C ILE A 232 17.50 1.57 1.16
N GLY A 233 18.80 1.34 0.98
CA GLY A 233 19.34 0.17 0.30
C GLY A 233 19.42 -1.05 1.22
N VAL A 234 18.81 -2.17 0.83
CA VAL A 234 18.75 -3.41 1.66
C VAL A 234 19.59 -4.57 1.13
N TYR A 235 19.93 -4.57 -0.16
CA TYR A 235 20.83 -5.55 -0.76
C TYR A 235 21.39 -5.03 -2.10
N VAL A 236 22.32 -5.76 -2.71
CA VAL A 236 22.89 -5.46 -4.03
C VAL A 236 22.85 -6.68 -4.94
N GLY A 237 22.48 -6.50 -6.21
CA GLY A 237 22.39 -7.56 -7.23
C GLY A 237 23.06 -7.16 -8.55
N ILE A 238 23.93 -8.01 -9.10
CA ILE A 238 24.64 -7.73 -10.35
C ILE A 238 23.76 -8.09 -11.55
N LEU A 239 23.64 -7.17 -12.52
CA LEU A 239 22.95 -7.44 -13.79
C LEU A 239 23.85 -8.29 -14.70
N GLY A 240 23.28 -9.29 -15.36
CA GLY A 240 24.00 -10.07 -16.35
C GLY A 240 23.10 -11.04 -17.09
N PHE A 241 23.67 -12.17 -17.51
CA PHE A 241 22.97 -13.16 -18.32
C PHE A 241 22.83 -14.50 -17.61
N SER A 242 21.67 -15.12 -17.78
CA SER A 242 21.48 -16.56 -17.65
C SER A 242 21.61 -17.17 -19.04
N ALA A 243 22.61 -18.02 -19.27
CA ALA A 243 22.83 -18.67 -20.55
C ALA A 243 22.61 -20.18 -20.43
N ASN A 244 21.71 -20.75 -21.23
CA ASN A 244 21.55 -22.20 -21.33
C ASN A 244 22.61 -22.77 -22.27
N GLU A 245 23.74 -23.19 -21.72
CA GLU A 245 24.88 -23.66 -22.51
C GLU A 245 24.58 -24.91 -23.34
N ALA A 246 23.72 -25.80 -22.83
CA ALA A 246 23.32 -27.00 -23.55
C ALA A 246 22.57 -26.63 -24.85
N LEU A 247 21.61 -25.71 -24.76
CA LEU A 247 20.84 -25.23 -25.90
C LEU A 247 21.72 -24.43 -26.88
N LEU A 248 22.56 -23.52 -26.38
CA LEU A 248 23.50 -22.76 -27.22
C LEU A 248 24.44 -23.68 -28.01
N LYS A 249 24.98 -24.71 -27.34
CA LYS A 249 25.83 -25.72 -27.96
C LYS A 249 25.09 -26.54 -29.01
N GLU A 250 23.86 -26.99 -28.72
CA GLU A 250 23.03 -27.73 -29.67
C GLU A 250 22.78 -26.90 -30.95
N MET A 251 22.55 -25.60 -30.79
CA MET A 251 22.30 -24.68 -31.91
C MET A 251 23.58 -24.18 -32.61
N GLY A 252 24.77 -24.57 -32.13
CA GLY A 252 26.04 -24.11 -32.67
C GLY A 252 26.24 -22.59 -32.52
N ILE A 253 25.75 -22.02 -31.42
CA ILE A 253 25.87 -20.62 -31.04
C ILE A 253 26.88 -20.52 -29.89
N PRO A 254 27.94 -19.70 -29.98
CA PRO A 254 28.83 -19.46 -28.86
C PRO A 254 28.11 -18.85 -27.65
N THR A 255 28.53 -19.21 -26.45
CA THR A 255 28.06 -18.56 -25.23
C THR A 255 28.43 -17.08 -25.23
N PRO A 256 27.47 -16.14 -25.07
CA PRO A 256 27.77 -14.71 -25.01
C PRO A 256 28.70 -14.37 -23.84
N THR A 257 29.67 -13.49 -24.05
CA THR A 257 30.55 -12.99 -22.98
C THR A 257 30.35 -11.51 -22.67
N GLY A 258 29.64 -10.78 -23.53
CA GLY A 258 29.31 -9.37 -23.35
C GLY A 258 28.02 -8.96 -24.05
N TRP A 259 27.66 -7.68 -23.94
CA TRP A 259 26.41 -7.13 -24.50
C TRP A 259 26.36 -7.21 -26.02
N GLU A 260 27.47 -7.01 -26.70
CA GLU A 260 27.49 -7.01 -28.18
C GLU A 260 27.24 -8.41 -28.78
N ASP A 261 27.58 -9.48 -28.06
CA ASP A 261 27.30 -10.85 -28.51
C ASP A 261 25.79 -11.15 -28.59
N LEU A 262 24.99 -10.45 -27.79
CA LEU A 262 23.52 -10.58 -27.82
C LEU A 262 22.91 -10.04 -29.12
N LEU A 263 23.66 -9.26 -29.90
CA LEU A 263 23.23 -8.76 -31.21
C LEU A 263 23.41 -9.78 -32.33
N ASN A 264 24.03 -10.94 -32.05
CA ASN A 264 24.23 -11.99 -33.04
C ASN A 264 22.89 -12.44 -33.66
N PRO A 265 22.69 -12.36 -34.99
CA PRO A 265 21.42 -12.75 -35.62
C PRO A 265 21.02 -14.21 -35.40
N LYS A 266 21.96 -15.09 -35.02
CA LYS A 266 21.64 -16.48 -34.63
C LYS A 266 20.83 -16.56 -33.33
N LEU A 267 20.85 -15.52 -32.50
CA LEU A 267 20.05 -15.41 -31.28
C LEU A 267 18.62 -14.90 -31.55
N LYS A 268 18.22 -14.75 -32.81
CA LYS A 268 16.89 -14.25 -33.16
C LYS A 268 15.78 -15.08 -32.52
N GLY A 269 14.99 -14.45 -31.64
CA GLY A 269 13.88 -15.09 -30.95
C GLY A 269 14.31 -16.05 -29.84
N LEU A 270 15.55 -15.94 -29.34
CA LEU A 270 16.11 -16.81 -28.29
C LEU A 270 16.49 -16.05 -27.01
N ILE A 271 16.34 -14.72 -27.00
CA ILE A 271 16.68 -13.88 -25.85
C ILE A 271 15.41 -13.46 -25.12
N GLY A 272 15.42 -13.60 -23.79
CA GLY A 272 14.38 -13.06 -22.91
C GLY A 272 14.88 -11.86 -22.12
N VAL A 273 13.99 -10.87 -21.98
CA VAL A 273 14.19 -9.74 -21.07
C VAL A 273 12.81 -9.28 -20.61
N ALA A 274 12.73 -8.63 -19.45
CA ALA A 274 11.46 -8.09 -18.99
C ALA A 274 11.11 -6.75 -19.66
N ASN A 275 9.88 -6.28 -19.49
CA ASN A 275 9.42 -4.98 -19.98
C ASN A 275 9.76 -3.87 -18.97
N PRO A 276 10.47 -2.79 -19.34
CA PRO A 276 10.82 -1.70 -18.42
C PRO A 276 9.62 -0.94 -17.87
N ASN A 277 8.44 -1.02 -18.51
CA ASN A 277 7.21 -0.43 -17.98
C ASN A 277 6.67 -1.15 -16.73
N THR A 278 7.05 -2.41 -16.50
CA THR A 278 6.55 -3.21 -15.37
C THR A 278 7.66 -3.77 -14.48
N SER A 279 8.87 -3.91 -15.02
CA SER A 279 10.00 -4.55 -14.36
C SER A 279 11.14 -3.59 -14.10
N GLY A 280 11.55 -3.49 -12.83
CA GLY A 280 12.79 -2.83 -12.42
C GLY A 280 14.02 -3.37 -13.14
N THR A 281 14.20 -4.69 -13.19
CA THR A 281 15.36 -5.32 -13.87
C THR A 281 15.51 -4.83 -15.31
N ALA A 282 14.39 -4.61 -16.01
CA ALA A 282 14.43 -4.10 -17.37
C ALA A 282 14.69 -2.58 -17.44
N LEU A 283 14.22 -1.81 -16.46
CA LEU A 283 14.63 -0.41 -16.31
C LEU A 283 16.14 -0.30 -16.01
N THR A 284 16.67 -1.11 -15.09
CA THR A 284 18.11 -1.21 -14.81
C THR A 284 18.88 -1.65 -16.06
N THR A 285 18.34 -2.59 -16.85
CA THR A 285 18.94 -2.99 -18.15
C THR A 285 19.01 -1.80 -19.12
N LEU A 286 17.90 -1.09 -19.30
CA LEU A 286 17.83 0.08 -20.17
C LEU A 286 18.80 1.18 -19.73
N ALA A 287 18.79 1.52 -18.43
CA ALA A 287 19.70 2.50 -17.85
C ALA A 287 21.17 2.08 -17.99
N THR A 288 21.48 0.80 -17.76
CA THR A 288 22.83 0.25 -17.98
C THR A 288 23.31 0.50 -19.40
N GLN A 289 22.46 0.30 -20.41
CA GLN A 289 22.86 0.58 -21.80
C GLN A 289 23.10 2.06 -22.06
N VAL A 290 22.30 2.94 -21.46
CA VAL A 290 22.49 4.39 -21.55
C VAL A 290 23.81 4.85 -20.92
N PHE A 291 24.17 4.31 -19.76
CA PHE A 291 25.44 4.61 -19.09
C PHE A 291 26.63 3.99 -19.84
N ARG A 292 26.57 2.69 -20.15
CA ARG A 292 27.63 1.94 -20.85
C ARG A 292 28.00 2.58 -22.19
N THR A 293 27.00 2.92 -23.00
CA THR A 293 27.25 3.53 -24.31
C THR A 293 27.73 4.98 -24.18
N GLY A 294 27.26 5.71 -23.17
CA GLY A 294 27.79 7.02 -22.81
C GLY A 294 29.28 6.95 -22.47
N GLU A 295 29.66 6.05 -21.56
CA GLU A 295 31.05 5.87 -21.13
C GLU A 295 31.97 5.51 -22.29
N ALA A 296 31.52 4.65 -23.20
CA ALA A 296 32.25 4.29 -24.42
C ALA A 296 32.52 5.51 -25.32
N GLU A 297 31.67 6.54 -25.28
CA GLU A 297 31.86 7.81 -25.99
C GLU A 297 32.53 8.91 -25.14
N GLY A 298 32.97 8.60 -23.92
CA GLY A 298 33.56 9.57 -22.99
C GLY A 298 32.55 10.54 -22.37
N LYS A 299 31.26 10.18 -22.38
CA LYS A 299 30.16 10.87 -21.69
C LYS A 299 29.73 10.04 -20.48
N LYS A 300 28.99 10.63 -19.54
CA LYS A 300 28.37 9.86 -18.45
C LYS A 300 27.10 9.13 -18.93
N VAL A 301 26.35 9.76 -19.82
CA VAL A 301 25.01 9.33 -20.27
C VAL A 301 24.94 9.55 -21.77
N ASP A 302 24.50 8.54 -22.52
CA ASP A 302 24.06 8.71 -23.91
C ASP A 302 22.78 7.90 -24.17
N GLU A 303 21.64 8.59 -24.15
CA GLU A 303 20.35 7.93 -24.35
C GLU A 303 20.14 7.46 -25.77
N ASP A 304 20.62 8.21 -26.75
CA ASP A 304 20.41 7.88 -28.15
C ASP A 304 21.21 6.63 -28.49
N ALA A 305 22.48 6.57 -28.09
CA ALA A 305 23.30 5.38 -28.27
C ALA A 305 22.74 4.17 -27.48
N GLY A 306 22.29 4.38 -26.25
CA GLY A 306 21.66 3.32 -25.45
C GLY A 306 20.38 2.78 -26.10
N LEU A 307 19.52 3.65 -26.63
CA LEU A 307 18.30 3.26 -27.33
C LEU A 307 18.59 2.59 -28.67
N GLU A 308 19.60 3.03 -29.42
CA GLU A 308 20.04 2.35 -30.65
C GLU A 308 20.50 0.92 -30.37
N TYR A 309 21.28 0.69 -29.31
CA TYR A 309 21.61 -0.66 -28.87
C TYR A 309 20.35 -1.47 -28.55
N MET A 310 19.38 -0.89 -27.82
CA MET A 310 18.13 -1.57 -27.50
C MET A 310 17.29 -1.89 -28.75
N LYS A 311 17.32 -1.06 -29.81
CA LYS A 311 16.70 -1.37 -31.12
C LYS A 311 17.36 -2.56 -31.79
N ALA A 312 18.69 -2.64 -31.77
CA ALA A 312 19.42 -3.79 -32.31
C ALA A 312 19.10 -5.07 -31.52
N LEU A 313 19.09 -5.00 -30.19
CA LEU A 313 18.75 -6.12 -29.32
C LEU A 313 17.31 -6.60 -29.53
N HIS A 314 16.37 -5.67 -29.75
CA HIS A 314 14.95 -5.97 -29.94
C HIS A 314 14.67 -7.01 -31.02
N ALA A 315 15.45 -6.99 -32.12
CA ALA A 315 15.35 -7.95 -33.21
C ALA A 315 15.61 -9.41 -32.76
N ASN A 316 16.30 -9.60 -31.63
CA ASN A 316 16.61 -10.91 -31.06
C ASN A 316 15.69 -11.33 -29.90
N ILE A 317 14.84 -10.42 -29.39
CA ILE A 317 13.99 -10.70 -28.23
C ILE A 317 12.79 -11.58 -28.59
N ALA A 318 12.68 -12.73 -27.94
CA ALA A 318 11.55 -13.65 -28.08
C ALA A 318 10.25 -13.07 -27.50
N ASN A 319 10.33 -12.51 -26.29
CA ASN A 319 9.22 -11.92 -25.56
C ASN A 319 9.72 -10.93 -24.50
N TYR A 320 8.84 -9.99 -24.14
CA TYR A 320 9.04 -9.11 -22.98
C TYR A 320 8.17 -9.61 -21.83
N THR A 321 8.80 -10.18 -20.80
CA THR A 321 8.06 -10.66 -19.63
C THR A 321 7.65 -9.49 -18.73
N LYS A 322 6.60 -9.71 -17.93
CA LYS A 322 6.16 -8.72 -16.95
C LYS A 322 7.13 -8.59 -15.77
N SER A 323 7.62 -9.73 -15.28
CA SER A 323 8.55 -9.86 -14.16
C SER A 323 9.99 -10.00 -14.63
N GLY A 324 10.92 -9.37 -13.90
CA GLY A 324 12.38 -9.43 -14.13
C GLY A 324 13.00 -10.82 -14.05
N VAL A 325 12.50 -11.67 -13.14
CA VAL A 325 13.02 -13.03 -12.90
C VAL A 325 12.55 -14.04 -13.96
N ALA A 326 11.40 -13.78 -14.59
CA ALA A 326 10.74 -14.75 -15.48
C ALA A 326 11.59 -15.20 -16.69
N PRO A 327 12.37 -14.32 -17.37
CA PRO A 327 13.27 -14.74 -18.44
C PRO A 327 14.28 -15.79 -18.01
N GLY A 328 14.85 -15.65 -16.80
CA GLY A 328 15.80 -16.62 -16.25
C GLY A 328 15.16 -18.01 -16.11
N ILE A 329 13.93 -18.08 -15.57
CA ILE A 329 13.20 -19.35 -15.44
C ILE A 329 12.98 -20.00 -16.82
N LEU A 330 12.65 -19.22 -17.84
CA LEU A 330 12.48 -19.71 -19.21
C LEU A 330 13.82 -20.22 -19.80
N ALA A 331 14.93 -19.55 -19.51
CA ALA A 331 16.26 -20.02 -19.90
C ALA A 331 16.64 -21.32 -19.18
N GLY A 332 16.38 -21.42 -17.88
CA GLY A 332 16.55 -22.66 -17.10
C GLY A 332 15.80 -23.85 -17.69
N ARG A 333 14.59 -23.61 -18.20
CA ARG A 333 13.76 -24.64 -18.86
C ARG A 333 14.16 -24.94 -20.31
N GLY A 334 15.12 -24.22 -20.88
CA GLY A 334 15.50 -24.34 -22.29
C GLY A 334 14.46 -23.78 -23.27
N GLU A 335 13.53 -22.94 -22.80
CA GLU A 335 12.60 -22.22 -23.67
C GLU A 335 13.26 -20.98 -24.31
N LEU A 336 14.34 -20.49 -23.70
CA LEU A 336 15.20 -19.42 -24.19
C LEU A 336 16.66 -19.85 -24.09
N ALA A 337 17.51 -19.35 -24.99
CA ALA A 337 18.95 -19.62 -24.93
C ALA A 337 19.67 -18.68 -23.97
N VAL A 338 19.21 -17.43 -23.89
CA VAL A 338 19.80 -16.37 -23.06
C VAL A 338 18.70 -15.55 -22.42
N ALA A 339 18.89 -15.15 -21.17
CA ALA A 339 18.02 -14.23 -20.46
C ALA A 339 18.81 -13.14 -19.76
N ILE A 340 18.37 -11.89 -19.88
CA ILE A 340 18.94 -10.76 -19.14
C ILE A 340 18.22 -10.66 -17.79
N VAL A 341 18.96 -10.87 -16.69
CA VAL A 341 18.46 -11.01 -15.31
C VAL A 341 19.52 -10.59 -14.31
N PHE A 342 19.23 -10.63 -13.00
CA PHE A 342 20.25 -10.50 -11.97
C PHE A 342 20.93 -11.85 -11.68
N LEU A 343 22.23 -11.84 -11.47
CA LEU A 343 23.02 -13.07 -11.40
C LEU A 343 22.74 -13.94 -10.17
N HIS A 344 22.25 -13.34 -9.08
CA HIS A 344 21.85 -14.10 -7.88
C HIS A 344 20.69 -15.07 -8.17
N ASP A 345 19.77 -14.72 -9.08
CA ASP A 345 18.70 -15.61 -9.54
C ASP A 345 19.26 -16.80 -10.33
N VAL A 346 20.32 -16.56 -11.09
CA VAL A 346 20.96 -17.60 -11.90
C VAL A 346 21.73 -18.57 -11.01
N ILE A 347 22.42 -18.06 -9.98
CA ILE A 347 23.08 -18.90 -8.97
C ILE A 347 22.07 -19.81 -8.29
N TYR A 348 20.90 -19.27 -7.89
CA TYR A 348 19.84 -20.09 -7.33
C TYR A 348 19.38 -21.20 -8.30
N GLN A 349 19.20 -20.88 -9.59
CA GLN A 349 18.83 -21.88 -10.58
C GLN A 349 19.91 -22.95 -10.80
N ILE A 350 21.19 -22.58 -10.74
CA ILE A 350 22.30 -23.55 -10.83
C ILE A 350 22.21 -24.56 -9.68
N GLU A 351 21.96 -24.09 -8.46
CA GLU A 351 21.83 -24.96 -7.28
C GLU A 351 20.60 -25.86 -7.32
N GLU A 352 19.51 -25.38 -7.93
CA GLU A 352 18.32 -26.19 -8.23
C GLU A 352 18.52 -27.18 -9.39
N GLY A 353 19.71 -27.18 -10.02
CA GLY A 353 20.10 -28.14 -11.05
C GLY A 353 19.70 -27.76 -12.47
N TYR A 354 19.32 -26.50 -12.72
CA TYR A 354 19.04 -26.03 -14.08
C TYR A 354 20.34 -25.88 -14.89
N PRO A 355 20.34 -26.21 -16.19
CA PRO A 355 21.53 -26.21 -17.05
C PRO A 355 21.87 -24.79 -17.56
N VAL A 356 22.02 -23.84 -16.65
CA VAL A 356 22.33 -22.43 -16.97
C VAL A 356 23.64 -21.99 -16.34
N THR A 357 24.27 -20.99 -16.94
CA THR A 357 25.47 -20.34 -16.42
C THR A 357 25.19 -18.87 -16.17
N ALA A 358 25.69 -18.35 -15.04
CA ALA A 358 25.66 -16.94 -14.70
C ALA A 358 26.83 -16.22 -15.40
N ILE A 359 26.54 -15.17 -16.17
CA ILE A 359 27.56 -14.44 -16.95
C ILE A 359 27.49 -12.95 -16.60
N ALA A 360 28.55 -12.45 -16.00
CA ALA A 360 28.79 -11.01 -15.88
C ALA A 360 29.40 -10.49 -17.20
N PRO A 361 28.76 -9.54 -17.90
CA PRO A 361 29.27 -8.99 -19.16
C PRO A 361 30.67 -8.35 -18.99
N GLN A 362 31.63 -8.76 -19.82
CA GLN A 362 33.02 -8.28 -19.74
C GLN A 362 33.20 -6.82 -20.16
N ASP A 363 32.24 -6.28 -20.91
CA ASP A 363 32.20 -4.93 -21.45
C ASP A 363 31.49 -3.93 -20.51
N GLY A 364 31.37 -4.29 -19.23
CA GLY A 364 30.76 -3.48 -18.18
C GLY A 364 29.26 -3.75 -18.04
N THR A 365 28.78 -3.81 -16.80
CA THR A 365 27.35 -4.05 -16.50
C THR A 365 26.82 -3.14 -15.40
N GLY A 366 25.51 -3.11 -15.24
CA GLY A 366 24.87 -2.43 -14.12
C GLY A 366 24.68 -3.35 -12.93
N TYR A 367 24.08 -2.80 -11.90
CA TYR A 367 23.64 -3.52 -10.71
C TYR A 367 22.38 -2.85 -10.17
N GLU A 368 21.62 -3.58 -9.38
CA GLU A 368 20.56 -3.00 -8.56
C GLU A 368 21.01 -2.84 -7.12
N ILE A 369 20.36 -1.89 -6.45
CA ILE A 369 20.24 -1.87 -5.01
C ILE A 369 18.80 -2.25 -4.70
N GLY A 370 18.56 -3.16 -3.75
CA GLY A 370 17.23 -3.45 -3.24
C GLY A 370 16.67 -2.27 -2.48
N GLY A 371 15.47 -1.79 -2.83
CA GLY A 371 14.87 -0.61 -2.19
C GLY A 371 14.05 -0.91 -0.93
N LEU A 372 13.98 0.08 -0.04
CA LEU A 372 13.10 0.10 1.13
C LEU A 372 12.53 1.51 1.33
N ASN A 373 11.20 1.61 1.35
CA ASN A 373 10.48 2.87 1.62
C ASN A 373 9.40 2.70 2.69
N LEU A 374 9.19 3.79 3.44
CA LEU A 374 7.95 4.03 4.17
C LEU A 374 6.91 4.63 3.21
N VAL A 375 5.73 4.03 3.12
CA VAL A 375 4.65 4.56 2.27
C VAL A 375 4.08 5.83 2.90
N LYS A 376 3.89 6.88 2.10
CA LYS A 376 3.31 8.13 2.61
C LYS A 376 1.85 7.92 3.01
N GLY A 377 1.49 8.36 4.21
CA GLY A 377 0.15 8.11 4.74
C GLY A 377 -0.13 6.62 5.01
N ALA A 378 0.91 5.81 5.26
CA ALA A 378 0.80 4.44 5.72
C ALA A 378 -0.28 4.29 6.81
N PRO A 379 -1.17 3.28 6.73
CA PRO A 379 -2.16 2.99 7.78
C PRO A 379 -1.55 2.76 9.18
N HIS A 380 -0.36 2.17 9.26
CA HIS A 380 0.35 1.78 10.49
C HIS A 380 1.81 2.25 10.48
N PRO A 381 2.08 3.57 10.49
CA PRO A 381 3.41 4.12 10.25
C PRO A 381 4.43 3.76 11.34
N GLU A 382 3.99 3.53 12.58
CA GLU A 382 4.90 3.14 13.66
C GLU A 382 5.31 1.66 13.58
N ILE A 383 4.43 0.80 13.05
CA ILE A 383 4.77 -0.60 12.76
C ILE A 383 5.70 -0.67 11.55
N ALA A 384 5.42 0.15 10.53
CA ALA A 384 6.26 0.31 9.35
C ALA A 384 7.72 0.65 9.70
N LYS A 385 7.92 1.64 10.59
CA LYS A 385 9.25 2.03 11.08
C LYS A 385 9.95 0.91 11.84
N GLN A 386 9.23 0.18 12.69
CA GLN A 386 9.77 -1.01 13.38
C GLN A 386 10.22 -2.09 12.39
N PHE A 387 9.45 -2.33 11.33
CA PHE A 387 9.86 -3.24 10.26
C PHE A 387 11.10 -2.73 9.53
N MET A 388 11.14 -1.44 9.18
CA MET A 388 12.30 -0.85 8.51
C MET A 388 13.58 -0.93 9.36
N ASP A 389 13.48 -0.75 10.68
CA ASP A 389 14.62 -0.94 11.60
C ASP A 389 15.07 -2.39 11.68
N TRP A 390 14.12 -3.32 11.73
CA TRP A 390 14.41 -4.74 11.85
C TRP A 390 14.98 -5.33 10.56
N VAL A 391 14.40 -5.00 9.40
CA VAL A 391 14.73 -5.64 8.10
C VAL A 391 16.14 -5.29 7.60
N VAL A 392 16.72 -4.18 8.10
CA VAL A 392 18.10 -3.78 7.79
C VAL A 392 19.13 -4.39 8.74
N SER A 393 18.69 -5.12 9.78
CA SER A 393 19.58 -5.80 10.71
C SER A 393 20.34 -6.94 10.03
N ALA A 394 21.53 -7.26 10.54
CA ALA A 394 22.29 -8.42 10.08
C ALA A 394 21.49 -9.72 10.22
N GLU A 395 20.76 -9.89 11.33
CA GLU A 395 19.92 -11.07 11.56
C GLU A 395 18.86 -11.23 10.45
N ALA A 396 18.15 -10.16 10.10
CA ALA A 396 17.14 -10.21 9.05
C ALA A 396 17.75 -10.46 7.66
N GLN A 397 18.83 -9.76 7.32
CA GLN A 397 19.47 -9.90 6.01
C GLN A 397 20.12 -11.28 5.82
N GLU A 398 20.69 -11.88 6.88
CA GLU A 398 21.29 -13.23 6.83
C GLU A 398 20.28 -14.35 6.54
N THR A 399 18.98 -14.12 6.78
CA THR A 399 17.93 -15.13 6.47
C THR A 399 17.82 -15.44 4.98
N GLN A 400 18.19 -14.49 4.11
CA GLN A 400 18.06 -14.60 2.66
C GLN A 400 18.92 -15.73 2.09
N ALA A 401 20.17 -15.85 2.56
CA ALA A 401 21.10 -16.88 2.11
C ALA A 401 20.55 -18.29 2.36
N ALA A 402 19.89 -18.51 3.51
CA ALA A 402 19.37 -19.83 3.90
C ALA A 402 18.23 -20.33 3.00
N ILE A 403 17.51 -19.41 2.35
CA ILE A 403 16.45 -19.73 1.41
C ILE A 403 16.92 -19.68 -0.04
N GLY A 404 18.22 -19.53 -0.29
CA GLY A 404 18.84 -19.50 -1.63
C GLY A 404 18.83 -18.15 -2.32
N ALA A 405 18.58 -17.05 -1.59
CA ALA A 405 18.62 -15.69 -2.11
C ALA A 405 20.05 -15.13 -1.92
N TYR A 406 20.76 -14.98 -3.04
CA TYR A 406 22.20 -14.70 -3.10
C TYR A 406 22.55 -13.23 -3.37
N GLN A 407 21.63 -12.30 -3.08
CA GLN A 407 21.95 -10.88 -3.11
C GLN A 407 22.98 -10.55 -2.02
N LEU A 408 23.83 -9.55 -2.26
CA LEU A 408 24.78 -9.08 -1.26
C LEU A 408 24.04 -8.23 -0.22
N PRO A 409 24.10 -8.56 1.08
CA PRO A 409 23.50 -7.73 2.13
C PRO A 409 24.18 -6.36 2.20
N THR A 410 23.42 -5.31 2.52
CA THR A 410 23.99 -3.97 2.74
C THR A 410 24.48 -3.76 4.18
N ASN A 411 24.00 -4.54 5.14
CA ASN A 411 24.52 -4.48 6.51
C ASN A 411 25.95 -5.03 6.55
N MET A 412 26.91 -4.20 6.97
CA MET A 412 28.33 -4.53 6.93
C MET A 412 28.74 -5.65 7.91
N THR A 413 27.86 -6.02 8.84
CA THR A 413 28.09 -7.10 9.81
C THR A 413 27.39 -8.40 9.43
N ALA A 414 26.53 -8.38 8.42
CA ALA A 414 25.87 -9.58 7.91
C ALA A 414 26.86 -10.50 7.19
N LYS A 415 26.70 -11.80 7.39
CA LYS A 415 27.46 -12.81 6.64
C LYS A 415 26.99 -12.85 5.19
N VAL A 416 27.97 -12.75 4.28
CA VAL A 416 27.75 -12.93 2.85
C VAL A 416 27.89 -14.41 2.49
N PRO A 417 26.92 -15.03 1.80
CA PRO A 417 27.05 -16.42 1.34
C PRO A 417 28.19 -16.57 0.33
N GLU A 418 28.91 -17.70 0.39
CA GLU A 418 30.06 -17.98 -0.50
C GLU A 418 29.67 -18.01 -1.99
N SER A 419 28.43 -18.40 -2.30
CA SER A 419 27.90 -18.43 -3.68
C SER A 419 27.60 -17.02 -4.25
N ALA A 420 27.54 -15.98 -3.42
CA ALA A 420 27.23 -14.63 -3.90
C ALA A 420 28.41 -14.05 -4.70
N ILE A 421 28.09 -13.29 -5.76
CA ILE A 421 29.10 -12.62 -6.58
C ILE A 421 29.46 -11.28 -5.92
N PRO A 422 30.70 -11.07 -5.46
CA PRO A 422 31.10 -9.79 -4.89
C PRO A 422 31.06 -8.70 -5.96
N ILE A 423 30.43 -7.55 -5.67
CA ILE A 423 30.32 -6.45 -6.62
C ILE A 423 31.70 -5.95 -7.10
N ASP A 424 32.69 -5.93 -6.21
CA ASP A 424 34.04 -5.48 -6.51
C ASP A 424 34.81 -6.45 -7.46
N SER A 425 34.25 -7.64 -7.74
CA SER A 425 34.79 -8.59 -8.71
C SER A 425 34.27 -8.39 -10.15
N VAL A 426 33.31 -7.48 -10.34
CA VAL A 426 32.63 -7.24 -11.62
C VAL A 426 32.89 -5.81 -12.08
N ALA A 427 33.21 -5.64 -13.37
CA ALA A 427 33.28 -4.32 -13.99
C ALA A 427 31.88 -3.72 -14.08
N THR A 428 31.61 -2.70 -13.28
CA THR A 428 30.33 -1.99 -13.29
C THR A 428 30.46 -0.62 -13.96
N VAL A 429 29.39 -0.20 -14.64
CA VAL A 429 29.25 1.19 -15.12
C VAL A 429 29.08 2.13 -13.93
N ASP A 430 29.40 3.41 -14.10
CA ASP A 430 29.10 4.50 -13.16
C ASP A 430 27.59 4.77 -13.11
N TYR A 431 26.86 3.80 -12.55
CA TYR A 431 25.42 3.79 -12.49
C TYR A 431 24.90 4.92 -11.59
N ASP A 432 24.17 5.87 -12.17
CA ASP A 432 23.67 7.04 -11.47
C ASP A 432 22.19 6.89 -11.10
N PHE A 433 21.92 6.43 -9.88
CA PHE A 433 20.56 6.26 -9.36
C PHE A 433 19.75 7.57 -9.29
N ASN A 434 20.41 8.72 -9.08
CA ASN A 434 19.71 10.02 -9.08
C ASN A 434 19.26 10.38 -10.50
N TRP A 435 20.13 10.17 -11.49
CA TRP A 435 19.75 10.38 -12.88
C TRP A 435 18.58 9.48 -13.29
N VAL A 436 18.59 8.18 -12.92
CA VAL A 436 17.47 7.27 -13.24
C VAL A 436 16.19 7.67 -12.48
N ALA A 437 16.29 8.16 -11.25
CA ALA A 437 15.12 8.65 -10.51
C ALA A 437 14.43 9.82 -11.25
N GLU A 438 15.21 10.76 -11.79
CA GLU A 438 14.70 11.92 -12.51
C GLU A 438 14.25 11.60 -13.94
N ASN A 439 14.91 10.66 -14.60
CA ASN A 439 14.81 10.45 -16.05
C ASN A 439 14.22 9.10 -16.46
N GLY A 440 14.12 8.13 -15.55
CA GLY A 440 13.75 6.74 -15.83
C GLY A 440 12.37 6.61 -16.49
N VAL A 441 11.38 7.39 -16.05
CA VAL A 441 10.05 7.45 -16.69
C VAL A 441 10.18 7.90 -18.14
N ARG A 442 10.88 9.02 -18.37
CA ARG A 442 11.06 9.60 -19.70
C ARG A 442 11.80 8.67 -20.65
N VAL A 443 12.84 7.99 -20.18
CA VAL A 443 13.66 7.05 -20.98
C VAL A 443 12.87 5.77 -21.28
N THR A 444 12.07 5.28 -20.33
CA THR A 444 11.13 4.16 -20.56
C THR A 444 10.06 4.51 -21.60
N ASP A 445 9.54 5.74 -21.57
CA ASP A 445 8.60 6.23 -22.59
C ASP A 445 9.24 6.30 -23.97
N ARG A 446 10.50 6.76 -24.05
CA ARG A 446 11.28 6.74 -25.30
C ARG A 446 11.46 5.32 -25.81
N TRP A 447 11.90 4.41 -24.97
CA TRP A 447 12.04 2.99 -25.32
C TRP A 447 10.72 2.40 -25.85
N THR A 448 9.60 2.72 -25.19
CA THR A 448 8.29 2.24 -25.62
C THR A 448 7.93 2.73 -27.02
N ARG A 449 8.22 4.00 -27.36
CA ARG A 449 7.91 4.56 -28.68
C ARG A 449 8.89 4.14 -29.76
N GLU A 450 10.17 4.10 -29.45
CA GLU A 450 11.27 3.99 -30.42
C GLU A 450 11.77 2.55 -30.61
N VAL A 451 11.58 1.68 -29.62
CA VAL A 451 12.06 0.29 -29.62
C VAL A 451 10.90 -0.69 -29.67
N PHE A 452 9.98 -0.61 -28.70
CA PHE A 452 8.94 -1.63 -28.53
C PHE A 452 7.91 -1.68 -29.68
N THR A 453 7.79 -0.61 -30.46
CA THR A 453 6.90 -0.56 -31.64
C THR A 453 7.52 -1.17 -32.91
N LEU A 454 8.80 -1.49 -32.89
CA LEU A 454 9.50 -2.05 -34.05
C LEU A 454 9.08 -3.51 -34.28
N PRO A 455 9.19 -4.01 -35.53
CA PRO A 455 9.07 -5.44 -35.80
C PRO A 455 10.26 -6.19 -35.20
N ARG A 456 10.02 -7.44 -34.81
CA ARG A 456 11.04 -8.36 -34.28
C ARG A 456 11.53 -9.33 -35.35
#